data_AF-A0A3M7R996-F1
#
_entry.id   AF-A0A3M7R996-F1
#
_cell.length_a   1.000
_cell.length_b   1.000
_cell.length_c   1.000
_cell.angle_alpha   90.00
_cell.angle_beta   90.00
_cell.angle_gamma   90.00
#
_symmetry.space_group_name_H-M   'P 1'
#
loop_
_entity.id
_entity.type
_entity.pdbx_description
1 polymer ?
#
loop_
_entity_poly.entity_id
_entity_poly.type
_entity_poly.pdbx_seq_one_letter_code
_entity_poly.pdbx_strand_id
1 'polypeptide(L)'
;FLAIVSTTVETSDPHSEIKPGLDLLGPIEQKFVSVSDLYEPVDDGSSSNVFITKSYDATTHFESTCLDILNVYEKIIGEKFDFSKVTRGLGQEDEEN
;
A
#
# COMPACT_ATOMS: atom_id res chain seq x y z
N PHE A 1 -14.33 -3.31 17.61
CA PHE A 1 -13.96 -3.12 16.20
C PHE A 1 -12.65 -2.34 16.14
N LEU A 2 -11.84 -2.57 15.11
CA LEU A 2 -10.70 -1.71 14.78
C LEU A 2 -11.05 -0.99 13.47
N ALA A 3 -11.08 0.34 13.51
CA ALA A 3 -11.32 1.18 12.35
C ALA A 3 -10.06 1.98 12.06
N ILE A 4 -9.67 2.05 10.79
CA ILE A 4 -8.50 2.79 10.31
C ILE A 4 -9.01 3.85 9.34
N VAL A 5 -8.60 5.09 9.57
CA VAL A 5 -8.90 6.23 8.69
C VAL A 5 -7.55 6.79 8.24
N SER A 6 -7.32 6.81 6.93
CA SER A 6 -6.09 7.30 6.30
C SER A 6 -6.42 8.31 5.20
N THR A 7 -5.55 9.30 5.04
CA THR A 7 -5.58 10.28 3.94
C THR A 7 -4.16 10.79 3.68
N THR A 8 -3.92 11.35 2.51
CA THR A 8 -2.74 12.16 2.24
C THR A 8 -2.92 13.52 2.92
N VAL A 9 -1.87 14.01 3.59
CA VAL A 9 -1.90 15.31 4.27
C VAL A 9 -1.87 16.43 3.24
N GLU A 10 -2.88 17.30 3.26
CA GLU A 10 -3.01 18.43 2.33
C GLU A 10 -2.94 19.80 3.03
N THR A 11 -3.01 19.83 4.36
CA THR A 11 -3.00 21.07 5.16
C THR A 11 -1.95 21.03 6.28
N SER A 12 -1.76 22.15 6.96
CA SER A 12 -0.93 22.22 8.17
C SER A 12 -1.60 21.63 9.42
N ASP A 13 -2.86 21.20 9.33
CA ASP A 13 -3.62 20.57 10.43
C ASP A 13 -4.17 19.19 10.01
N PRO A 14 -3.32 18.14 9.99
CA PRO A 14 -3.71 16.79 9.55
C PRO A 14 -4.84 16.18 10.37
N HIS A 15 -5.01 16.59 11.63
CA HIS A 15 -6.04 16.06 12.51
C HIS A 15 -7.44 16.49 12.07
N SER A 16 -7.57 17.66 11.46
CA SER A 16 -8.84 18.17 10.95
C SER A 16 -9.30 17.41 9.70
N GLU A 17 -8.36 16.96 8.87
CA GLU A 17 -8.62 16.28 7.58
C GLU A 17 -9.30 14.93 7.76
N ILE A 18 -8.96 14.20 8.84
CA ILE A 18 -9.55 12.88 9.13
C ILE A 18 -10.90 12.96 9.85
N LYS A 19 -11.32 14.15 10.29
CA LYS A 19 -12.56 14.33 11.07
C LYS A 19 -13.81 13.76 10.36
N PRO A 20 -14.02 13.99 9.04
CA PRO A 20 -15.19 13.44 8.36
C PRO A 20 -15.26 11.92 8.42
N GLY A 21 -14.11 11.22 8.37
CA GLY A 21 -14.06 9.77 8.52
C GLY A 21 -14.33 9.31 9.97
N LEU A 22 -13.80 10.04 10.95
CA LEU A 22 -14.02 9.74 12.37
C LEU A 22 -15.48 9.94 12.80
N ASP A 23 -16.16 10.95 12.27
CA ASP A 23 -17.57 11.24 12.59
C ASP A 23 -18.52 10.07 12.19
N LEU A 24 -18.11 9.22 11.25
CA LEU A 24 -18.86 8.04 10.81
C LEU A 24 -18.75 6.84 11.77
N LEU A 25 -17.77 6.83 12.68
CA LEU A 25 -17.44 5.67 13.51
C LEU A 25 -18.27 5.57 14.80
N GLY A 26 -19.04 6.62 15.15
CA GLY A 26 -19.74 6.71 16.43
C GLY A 26 -18.79 6.92 17.62
N PRO A 27 -19.12 6.45 18.84
CA PRO A 27 -18.26 6.60 20.02
C PRO A 27 -16.92 5.87 19.86
N ILE A 28 -15.81 6.61 20.01
CA ILE A 28 -14.44 6.08 19.92
C ILE A 28 -13.86 5.95 21.33
N GLU A 29 -13.55 4.72 21.75
CA GLU A 29 -12.94 4.44 23.06
C GLU A 29 -11.50 4.98 23.14
N GLN A 30 -10.70 4.70 22.10
CA GLN A 30 -9.29 5.10 22.05
C GLN A 30 -8.88 5.43 20.62
N LYS A 31 -8.02 6.44 20.46
CA LYS A 31 -7.49 6.89 19.18
C LYS A 31 -5.96 6.92 19.23
N PHE A 32 -5.33 6.37 18.19
CA PHE A 32 -3.90 6.46 17.95
C PHE A 32 -3.69 7.15 16.61
N VAL A 33 -2.93 8.23 16.58
CA VAL A 33 -2.69 9.02 15.37
C VAL A 33 -1.21 9.01 15.04
N SER A 34 -0.90 8.73 13.78
CA SER A 34 0.45 8.79 13.24
C SER A 34 0.42 9.58 11.93
N VAL A 35 1.45 10.39 11.71
CA VAL A 35 1.73 11.04 10.43
C VAL A 35 3.09 10.52 9.99
N SER A 36 3.19 10.09 8.73
CA SER A 36 4.40 9.49 8.18
C SER A 36 4.74 10.17 6.87
N ASP A 37 6.01 10.50 6.68
CA ASP A 37 6.51 11.00 5.39
C ASP A 37 6.54 9.87 4.36
N LEU A 38 6.14 10.17 3.13
CA LEU A 38 6.17 9.24 2.00
C LEU A 38 7.38 9.51 1.12
N TYR A 39 8.21 8.49 0.94
CA TYR A 39 9.41 8.54 0.12
C TYR A 39 9.27 7.68 -1.13
N GLU A 40 9.93 8.10 -2.20
CA GLU A 40 10.13 7.32 -3.42
C GLU A 40 11.61 7.37 -3.85
N PRO A 41 12.09 6.35 -4.59
CA PRO A 41 13.49 6.31 -5.00
C PRO A 41 13.80 7.46 -5.97
N VAL A 42 14.97 8.07 -5.80
CA VAL A 42 15.45 9.17 -6.66
C VAL A 42 16.05 8.69 -7.99
N ASP A 43 16.33 7.40 -8.09
CA ASP A 43 16.83 6.73 -9.30
C ASP A 43 16.23 5.32 -9.44
N ASP A 44 16.47 4.66 -10.57
CA ASP A 44 15.90 3.36 -10.88
C ASP A 44 16.74 2.15 -10.43
N GLY A 45 17.89 2.39 -9.78
CA GLY A 45 18.79 1.36 -9.28
C GLY A 45 19.64 0.68 -10.35
N SER A 46 19.46 0.98 -11.64
CA SER A 46 20.09 0.23 -12.74
C SER A 46 21.62 0.37 -12.79
N SER A 47 22.14 1.55 -12.42
CA SER A 47 23.58 1.83 -12.38
C SER A 47 24.25 1.40 -11.07
N SER A 48 23.51 1.47 -9.96
CA SER A 48 23.99 1.21 -8.60
C SER A 48 23.78 -0.25 -8.15
N ASN A 49 22.90 -0.98 -8.83
CA ASN A 49 22.32 -2.26 -8.39
C ASN A 49 21.65 -2.17 -7.00
N VAL A 50 21.10 -1.00 -6.67
CA VAL A 50 20.36 -0.76 -5.43
C VAL A 50 18.93 -0.39 -5.78
N PHE A 51 17.99 -1.29 -5.50
CA PHE A 51 16.57 -1.13 -5.86
C PHE A 51 15.75 -0.89 -4.59
N ILE A 52 15.11 0.28 -4.51
CA ILE A 52 14.38 0.75 -3.32
C ILE A 52 12.89 0.85 -3.67
N THR A 53 12.04 0.29 -2.80
CA THR A 53 10.57 0.38 -2.90
C THR A 53 10.04 1.73 -2.43
N LYS A 54 8.86 2.11 -2.91
CA LYS A 54 8.13 3.29 -2.42
C LYS A 54 7.55 3.04 -1.03
N SER A 55 7.27 4.13 -0.32
CA SER A 55 6.52 4.07 0.94
C SER A 55 5.06 3.65 0.68
N TYR A 56 4.43 2.99 1.66
CA TYR A 56 3.00 2.68 1.59
C TYR A 56 2.18 3.97 1.57
N ASP A 57 1.34 4.11 0.54
CA ASP A 57 0.45 5.26 0.43
C ASP A 57 -0.77 5.12 1.36
N ALA A 58 -1.65 6.13 1.33
CA ALA A 58 -2.84 6.17 2.17
C ALA A 58 -3.97 5.22 1.72
N THR A 59 -3.80 4.47 0.61
CA THR A 59 -4.84 3.57 0.10
C THR A 59 -5.03 2.36 1.00
N THR A 60 -6.27 1.88 1.11
CA THR A 60 -6.62 0.75 2.00
C THR A 60 -6.56 -0.61 1.29
N HIS A 61 -6.10 -0.65 0.05
CA HIS A 61 -5.97 -1.86 -0.77
C HIS A 61 -4.55 -1.97 -1.34
N PHE A 62 -4.12 -3.17 -1.70
CA PHE A 62 -2.72 -3.44 -2.05
C PHE A 62 -2.32 -3.13 -3.48
N GLU A 63 -3.15 -2.45 -4.27
CA GLU A 63 -2.90 -2.31 -5.71
C GLU A 63 -1.61 -1.54 -6.01
N SER A 64 -1.43 -0.35 -5.43
CA SER A 64 -0.23 0.46 -5.62
C SER A 64 1.03 -0.25 -5.12
N THR A 65 0.92 -0.94 -3.99
CA THR A 65 1.99 -1.78 -3.43
C THR A 65 2.38 -2.90 -4.39
N CYS A 66 1.39 -3.63 -4.93
CA CYS A 66 1.65 -4.70 -5.89
C CYS A 66 2.32 -4.18 -7.16
N LEU A 67 1.90 -3.01 -7.65
CA LEU A 67 2.52 -2.37 -8.81
C LEU A 67 3.99 -1.99 -8.54
N ASP A 68 4.32 -1.50 -7.34
CA ASP A 68 5.70 -1.18 -6.97
C ASP A 68 6.57 -2.44 -6.89
N ILE A 69 6.06 -3.53 -6.31
CA ILE A 69 6.74 -4.82 -6.26
C ILE A 69 7.03 -5.35 -7.67
N LEU A 70 6.05 -5.31 -8.58
CA LEU A 70 6.23 -5.76 -9.96
C LEU A 70 7.26 -4.90 -10.71
N ASN A 71 7.27 -3.59 -10.45
CA ASN A 71 8.23 -2.67 -11.04
C ASN A 71 9.67 -2.97 -10.57
N VAL A 72 9.86 -3.16 -9.27
CA VAL A 72 11.16 -3.52 -8.68
C VAL A 72 11.62 -4.89 -9.20
N TYR A 73 10.72 -5.86 -9.30
CA TYR A 73 11.03 -7.16 -9.91
C TYR A 73 11.54 -7.03 -11.35
N GLU A 74 10.83 -6.28 -12.20
CA GLU A 74 11.21 -6.08 -13.61
C GLU A 74 12.59 -5.41 -13.73
N LYS A 75 12.90 -4.45 -12.85
CA LYS A 75 14.22 -3.79 -12.80
C LYS A 75 15.35 -4.72 -12.39
N ILE A 76 15.11 -5.62 -11.44
CA ILE A 76 16.11 -6.56 -10.93
C ILE A 76 16.38 -7.69 -11.94
N ILE A 77 15.32 -8.26 -12.50
CA ILE A 77 15.41 -9.48 -13.32
C ILE A 77 15.58 -9.14 -14.81
N GLY A 78 15.10 -7.97 -15.26
CA GLY A 78 15.14 -7.55 -16.65
C GLY A 78 13.97 -8.06 -17.51
N GLU A 79 12.98 -8.72 -16.91
CA GLU A 79 11.74 -9.14 -17.57
C GLU A 79 10.52 -8.95 -16.66
N LYS A 80 9.34 -8.81 -17.27
CA LYS A 80 8.07 -8.70 -16.53
C LYS A 80 7.76 -9.99 -15.79
N PHE A 81 7.20 -9.87 -14.59
CA PHE A 81 6.71 -11.03 -13.84
C PHE A 81 5.60 -11.74 -14.62
N ASP A 82 5.81 -13.02 -14.89
CA ASP A 82 4.84 -13.86 -15.58
C ASP A 82 4.01 -14.66 -14.57
N PHE A 83 2.80 -14.18 -14.33
CA PHE A 83 1.85 -14.79 -13.41
C PHE A 83 1.43 -16.21 -13.81
N SER A 84 1.55 -16.60 -15.08
CA SER A 84 1.20 -17.95 -15.54
C SER A 84 2.13 -19.04 -14.98
N LYS A 85 3.36 -18.65 -14.57
CA LYS A 85 4.34 -19.55 -13.96
C LYS A 85 4.02 -19.89 -12.51
N VAL A 86 3.08 -19.17 -11.88
CA VAL A 86 2.62 -19.44 -10.51
C VAL A 86 1.73 -20.69 -10.52
N THR A 87 2.33 -21.84 -10.25
CA THR A 87 1.70 -23.16 -10.43
C THR A 87 1.28 -23.84 -9.11
N ARG A 88 1.02 -23.08 -8.04
CA ARG A 88 0.70 -23.69 -6.74
C ARG A 88 -0.50 -23.03 -6.02
N GLY A 89 -1.59 -23.81 -5.90
CA GLY A 89 -2.49 -23.78 -4.75
C GLY A 89 -3.32 -22.51 -4.51
N LEU A 90 -3.67 -21.75 -5.55
CA LEU A 90 -4.75 -20.77 -5.45
C LEU A 90 -6.06 -21.54 -5.65
N GLY A 91 -6.84 -21.68 -4.58
CA GLY A 91 -7.84 -22.73 -4.35
C GLY A 91 -8.79 -23.01 -5.51
N GLN A 92 -9.06 -24.31 -5.70
CA GLN A 92 -10.41 -24.76 -6.01
C GLN A 92 -11.33 -24.10 -4.97
N GLU A 93 -12.20 -23.20 -5.40
CA GLU A 93 -13.36 -22.84 -4.60
C GLU A 93 -14.28 -24.06 -4.63
N ASP A 94 -14.54 -24.63 -3.46
CA ASP A 94 -15.57 -25.64 -3.29
C ASP A 94 -16.90 -25.03 -3.76
N GLU A 95 -17.40 -25.51 -4.90
CA GLU A 95 -18.82 -25.42 -5.26
C GLU A 95 -19.60 -26.24 -4.22
N GLU A 96 -19.96 -25.64 -3.08
CA GLU A 96 -21.00 -26.18 -2.21
C GLU A 96 -22.39 -25.72 -2.70
N ASN A 97 -23.11 -26.72 -3.23
CA ASN A 97 -24.53 -26.80 -3.65
C ASN A 97 -25.50 -25.69 -3.21
#